data_AF-A0A1B3Z6W1-F1
#
_entry.id   AF-A0A1B3Z6W1-F1
#
_cell.length_a   1.000
_cell.length_b   1.000
_cell.length_c   1.000
_cell.angle_alpha   90.00
_cell.angle_beta   90.00
_cell.angle_gamma   90.00
#
_symmetry.space_group_name_H-M   'P 1'
#
loop_
_entity.id
_entity.type
_entity.pdbx_description
1 polymer ?
#
loop_
_entity_poly.entity_id
_entity_poly.type
_entity_poly.pdbx_seq_one_letter_code
_entity_poly.pdbx_strand_id
1 'polypeptide(L)' 'MRRSALTEGPKFGIERLAGGARDITLPDGVTGWFVPVTGSGVADGVAWKAGECLTLTGTCHIDAAAGSDVLFAYPGDTRI' A
#
# COMPACT_ATOMS: atom_id res chain seq x y z
N MET A 1 0.27 1.00 15.35
CA MET A 1 -0.25 -0.15 14.55
C MET A 1 0.92 -0.67 13.70
N ARG A 2 1.19 -1.98 13.68
CA ARG A 2 2.44 -2.56 13.16
C ARG A 2 2.31 -2.91 11.67
N ARG A 3 3.11 -2.28 10.80
CA ARG A 3 3.34 -2.76 9.42
C ARG A 3 4.30 -3.97 9.47
N SER A 4 3.96 -5.08 8.83
CA SER A 4 4.85 -6.25 8.72
C SER A 4 5.27 -6.47 7.27
N ALA A 5 6.57 -6.49 7.01
CA ALA A 5 7.10 -7.03 5.76
C ALA A 5 6.77 -8.53 5.69
N LEU A 6 6.15 -8.94 4.59
CA LEU A 6 5.92 -10.34 4.27
C LEU A 6 7.11 -10.90 3.47
N THR A 7 7.72 -10.06 2.61
CA THR A 7 8.95 -10.37 1.87
C THR A 7 9.75 -9.10 1.60
N GLU A 8 11.08 -9.21 1.56
CA GLU A 8 12.02 -8.18 1.08
C GLU A 8 12.89 -8.82 -0.02
N GLY A 9 12.67 -8.47 -1.28
CA GLY A 9 13.53 -8.85 -2.40
C GLY A 9 13.37 -10.27 -2.97
N PRO A 10 14.17 -10.62 -4.01
CA PRO A 10 15.18 -9.78 -4.67
C PRO A 10 14.60 -8.82 -5.72
N LYS A 11 13.33 -8.99 -6.13
CA LYS A 11 12.69 -8.16 -7.17
C LYS A 11 11.62 -7.23 -6.63
N PHE A 12 10.98 -7.59 -5.53
CA PHE A 12 9.92 -6.80 -4.91
C PHE A 12 9.90 -6.98 -3.39
N GLY A 13 9.54 -5.91 -2.68
CA GLY A 13 9.07 -5.95 -1.30
C GLY A 13 7.55 -6.11 -1.27
N ILE A 14 7.02 -6.83 -0.27
CA ILE A 14 5.59 -6.86 0.03
C ILE A 14 5.39 -6.58 1.51
N GLU A 15 4.56 -5.60 1.80
CA GLU A 15 4.11 -5.26 3.14
C GLU A 15 2.62 -5.50 3.31
N ARG A 16 2.24 -5.87 4.53
CA ARG A 16 0.85 -5.87 4.97
C ARG A 16 0.55 -4.60 5.77
N LEU A 17 -0.44 -3.86 5.32
CA LEU A 17 -0.90 -2.61 5.91
C LEU A 17 -2.28 -2.83 6.53
N ALA A 18 -2.40 -2.63 7.84
CA ALA A 18 -3.71 -2.57 8.51
C ALA A 18 -4.38 -1.21 8.23
N GLY A 19 -5.68 -1.08 8.53
CA GLY A 19 -6.45 0.17 8.43
C GLY A 19 -5.84 1.37 9.19
N GLY A 20 -6.37 2.57 8.95
CA GLY A 20 -5.94 3.86 9.49
C GLY A 20 -5.22 4.76 8.47
N ALA A 21 -5.10 6.05 8.79
CA ALA A 21 -4.43 7.04 7.93
C ALA A 21 -2.90 6.85 7.89
N ARG A 22 -2.29 7.05 6.72
CA ARG A 22 -0.82 7.09 6.53
C ARG A 22 -0.45 7.74 5.21
N ASP A 23 0.79 8.20 5.13
CA ASP A 23 1.43 8.56 3.87
C ASP A 23 2.35 7.42 3.40
N ILE A 24 2.43 7.23 2.09
CA ILE A 24 3.41 6.36 1.42
C ILE A 24 4.12 7.22 0.38
N THR A 25 5.45 7.30 0.46
CA THR A 25 6.25 8.05 -0.51
C THR A 25 7.13 7.08 -1.29
N LEU A 26 6.85 6.94 -2.59
CA LEU A 26 7.68 6.15 -3.50
C LEU A 26 8.73 7.06 -4.17
N PRO A 27 9.95 6.55 -4.44
CA PRO A 27 10.93 7.26 -5.25
C PRO A 27 10.40 7.57 -6.66
N ASP A 28 10.99 8.58 -7.30
CA ASP A 28 10.65 8.95 -8.67
C ASP A 28 10.79 7.78 -9.64
N GLY A 29 9.79 7.61 -10.50
CA GLY A 29 9.74 6.51 -11.48
C GLY A 29 9.40 5.14 -10.89
N VAL A 30 9.16 5.03 -9.57
CA VAL A 30 8.71 3.79 -8.93
C VAL A 30 7.19 3.76 -8.82
N THR A 31 6.60 2.66 -9.29
CA THR A 31 5.18 2.36 -9.09
C THR A 31 5.01 1.25 -8.06
N GLY A 32 4.19 1.51 -7.05
CA GLY A 32 3.75 0.50 -6.09
C GLY A 32 2.36 -0.01 -6.44
N TRP A 33 2.06 -1.25 -6.05
CA TRP A 33 0.74 -1.87 -6.18
C TRP A 33 0.06 -1.93 -4.81
N PHE A 34 -1.12 -1.35 -4.73
CA PHE A 34 -1.95 -1.29 -3.54
C PHE A 34 -3.18 -2.18 -3.75
N VAL A 35 -3.24 -3.29 -3.02
CA VAL A 35 -4.24 -4.35 -3.21
C VAL A 35 -5.06 -4.51 -1.92
N PRO A 36 -6.26 -3.91 -1.86
CA PRO A 36 -7.18 -4.11 -0.75
C PRO A 36 -7.67 -5.56 -0.70
N VAL A 37 -7.31 -6.28 0.35
CA VAL A 37 -7.78 -7.65 0.60
C VAL A 37 -9.13 -7.62 1.30
N THR A 38 -9.28 -6.73 2.29
CA THR A 38 -10.55 -6.48 3.00
C THR A 38 -10.74 -4.99 3.28
N GLY A 39 -11.99 -4.58 3.48
CA GLY A 39 -12.34 -3.20 3.84
C GLY A 39 -12.47 -2.26 2.65
N SER A 40 -12.32 -0.97 2.93
CA SER A 40 -12.48 0.14 1.98
C SER A 40 -11.75 1.40 2.46
N GLY A 41 -11.58 2.36 1.57
CA GLY A 41 -10.95 3.63 1.93
C GLY A 41 -10.73 4.53 0.73
N VAL A 42 -9.80 5.46 0.88
CA VAL A 42 -9.44 6.46 -0.13
C VAL A 42 -7.91 6.55 -0.24
N ALA A 43 -7.41 6.67 -1.46
CA ALA A 43 -6.02 6.97 -1.78
C ALA A 43 -5.99 8.22 -2.69
N ASP A 44 -5.50 9.35 -2.20
CA ASP A 44 -5.52 10.65 -2.92
C ASP A 44 -6.88 11.00 -3.57
N GLY A 45 -7.97 10.79 -2.84
CA GLY A 45 -9.32 11.03 -3.34
C GLY A 45 -9.90 9.90 -4.20
N VAL A 46 -9.12 8.90 -4.59
CA VAL A 46 -9.60 7.70 -5.28
C VAL A 46 -10.15 6.71 -4.26
N ALA A 47 -11.47 6.54 -4.25
CA ALA A 47 -12.13 5.55 -3.44
C ALA A 47 -11.78 4.13 -3.91
N TRP A 48 -11.58 3.22 -2.97
CA TRP A 48 -11.29 1.81 -3.24
C TRP A 48 -12.05 0.88 -2.29
N LYS A 49 -12.22 -0.36 -2.71
CA LYS A 49 -12.78 -1.46 -1.92
C LYS A 49 -12.01 -2.77 -2.11
N ALA A 50 -12.27 -3.73 -1.23
CA ALA A 50 -11.74 -5.09 -1.30
C ALA A 50 -11.88 -5.71 -2.69
N GLY A 51 -10.80 -6.33 -3.18
CA GLY A 51 -10.72 -6.99 -4.49
C GLY A 51 -10.28 -6.09 -5.65
N GLU A 52 -10.10 -4.79 -5.41
CA GLU A 52 -9.56 -3.88 -6.41
C GLU A 52 -8.02 -3.85 -6.38
N CYS A 53 -7.42 -3.10 -7.30
CA CYS A 53 -5.98 -2.88 -7.35
C CYS A 53 -5.72 -1.48 -7.87
N LEU A 54 -4.94 -0.72 -7.10
CA LEU A 54 -4.51 0.64 -7.44
C LEU A 54 -2.99 0.64 -7.64
N THR A 55 -2.52 1.55 -8.47
CA THR A 55 -1.10 1.90 -8.56
C THR A 55 -0.83 3.20 -7.82
N LEU A 56 0.21 3.23 -6.99
CA LEU A 56 0.68 4.43 -6.29
C LEU A 56 1.99 4.92 -6.90
N THR A 57 2.15 6.23 -6.99
CA THR A 57 3.38 6.90 -7.46
C THR A 57 3.61 8.18 -6.65
N GLY A 58 4.86 8.58 -6.43
CA GLY A 58 5.18 9.76 -5.62
C GLY A 58 4.68 9.62 -4.18
N THR A 59 4.25 10.72 -3.56
CA THR A 59 3.61 10.70 -2.24
C THR A 59 2.11 10.53 -2.37
N CYS A 60 1.57 9.48 -1.75
CA CYS A 60 0.14 9.20 -1.69
C CYS A 60 -0.35 9.21 -0.24
N HIS A 61 -1.46 9.93 0.00
CA HIS A 61 -2.18 9.92 1.26
C HIS A 61 -3.27 8.84 1.25
N ILE A 62 -3.16 7.89 2.18
CA ILE A 62 -4.11 6.79 2.33
C ILE A 62 -4.94 7.01 3.59
N ASP A 63 -6.26 6.99 3.46
CA ASP A 63 -7.19 6.84 4.56
C ASP A 63 -7.94 5.50 4.41
N ALA A 64 -7.52 4.50 5.19
CA ALA A 64 -8.11 3.17 5.19
C ALA A 64 -9.06 2.99 6.38
N ALA A 65 -10.27 2.51 6.14
CA ALA A 65 -11.22 2.26 7.23
C ALA A 65 -10.66 1.27 8.27
N ALA A 66 -11.10 1.40 9.52
CA ALA A 66 -10.72 0.47 10.58
C ALA A 66 -11.07 -0.99 10.19
N GLY A 67 -10.15 -1.92 10.44
CA GLY A 67 -10.30 -3.32 10.06
C GLY A 67 -9.97 -3.65 8.60
N SER A 68 -9.60 -2.65 7.78
CA SER A 68 -9.07 -2.90 6.44
C SER A 68 -7.72 -3.62 6.49
N ASP A 69 -7.47 -4.40 5.45
CA ASP A 69 -6.23 -5.14 5.26
C ASP A 69 -5.79 -5.01 3.81
N VAL A 70 -4.56 -4.55 3.61
CA VAL A 70 -4.03 -4.19 2.30
C VAL A 70 -2.66 -4.81 2.12
N LEU A 71 -2.43 -5.39 0.94
CA LEU A 71 -1.09 -5.74 0.48
C LEU A 71 -0.52 -4.58 -0.33
N PHE A 72 0.67 -4.14 0.04
CA PHE A 72 1.42 -3.13 -0.69
C PHE A 72 2.71 -3.73 -1.21
N ALA A 73 2.86 -3.75 -2.53
CA ALA A 73 4.05 -4.27 -3.19
C ALA A 73 4.79 -3.15 -3.92
N TYR A 74 6.12 -3.21 -3.93
CA TYR A 74 6.97 -2.26 -4.66
C TYR A 74 8.24 -2.94 -5.16
N PRO A 75 8.84 -2.46 -6.26
CA PRO A 75 10.12 -2.96 -6.75
C PRO A 75 11.27 -2.79 -5.75
N GLY A 76 12.22 -3.72 -5.79
CA GLY A 76 13.44 -3.67 -4.99
C GLY A 76 13.42 -4.61 -3.78
N ASP A 77 14.46 -4.47 -2.96
CA ASP A 77 14.71 -5.26 -1.75
C ASP A 77 14.80 -4.40 -0.49
N THR A 78 14.70 -3.08 -0.63
CA THR A 78 14.77 -2.11 0.46
C THR A 78 13.38 -1.58 0.75
N ARG A 79 13.03 -1.52 2.04
CA ARG A 79 11.73 -1.08 2.48
C ARG A 79 11.45 0.40 2.17
N ILE A 80 10.20 0.71 1.77
CA ILE A 80 9.67 2.06 1.53
C ILE A 80 8.71 2.50 2.65
#